data_AF-A0A930MSP2-F1
#
_entry.id   AF-A0A930MSP2-F1
#
_cell.length_a   1.000
_cell.length_b   1.000
_cell.length_c   1.000
_cell.angle_alpha   90.00
_cell.angle_beta   90.00
_cell.angle_gamma   90.00
#
_symmetry.space_group_name_H-M   'P 1'
#
loop_
_entity.id
_entity.type
_entity.pdbx_description
1 polymer ?
#
loop_
_entity_poly.entity_id
_entity_poly.type
_entity_poly.pdbx_seq_one_letter_code
_entity_poly.pdbx_strand_id
1 'polypeptide(L)'
;MRMKKIAKCVALGIAALGILASAGCGEQADKGEKTYKVGIVQLVEHSSLDDANRGFVDGLKARGYEEGKNLTIDRQNAQADQSNLQNIVQRFISDKVDLICAIAT
;
A
#
# COMPACT_ATOMS: atom_id res chain seq x y z
N MET A 1 -4.37 -31.17 -35.90
CA MET A 1 -3.00 -31.71 -36.02
C MET A 1 -2.24 -30.95 -37.11
N ARG A 2 -1.23 -30.17 -36.68
CA ARG A 2 -0.02 -29.73 -37.39
C ARG A 2 -0.12 -28.89 -38.69
N MET A 3 0.35 -27.64 -38.53
CA MET A 3 0.84 -26.68 -39.53
C MET A 3 1.79 -27.30 -40.58
N LYS A 4 1.83 -26.66 -41.77
CA LYS A 4 3.07 -26.25 -42.46
C LYS A 4 2.80 -25.48 -43.77
N LYS A 5 3.16 -24.19 -43.79
CA LYS A 5 3.61 -23.38 -44.94
C LYS A 5 4.52 -22.29 -44.36
N ILE A 6 5.81 -22.52 -44.14
CA ILE A 6 6.95 -22.35 -45.06
C ILE A 6 6.98 -20.97 -45.75
N ALA A 7 8.12 -20.27 -45.55
CA ALA A 7 8.88 -19.48 -46.54
C ALA A 7 8.98 -17.97 -46.31
N LYS A 8 10.15 -17.54 -45.79
CA LYS A 8 11.20 -16.73 -46.47
C LYS A 8 12.11 -16.12 -45.39
N CYS A 9 13.36 -16.58 -45.25
CA CYS A 9 14.55 -16.05 -45.94
C CYS A 9 14.72 -14.55 -45.64
N VAL A 10 15.80 -14.07 -45.02
CA VAL A 10 17.17 -14.11 -45.55
C VAL A 10 18.19 -14.00 -44.41
N ALA A 11 19.19 -14.86 -44.47
CA ALA A 11 20.41 -14.85 -43.67
C ALA A 11 21.41 -13.81 -44.21
N LEU A 12 22.27 -13.26 -43.34
CA LEU A 12 23.74 -13.30 -43.45
C LEU A 12 24.38 -12.23 -42.56
N GLY A 13 25.20 -12.68 -41.60
CA GLY A 13 25.98 -11.86 -40.67
C GLY A 13 26.58 -12.69 -39.53
N ILE A 14 27.37 -13.71 -39.87
CA ILE A 14 28.21 -14.56 -38.99
C ILE A 14 29.49 -13.74 -38.66
N ALA A 15 30.18 -13.74 -37.51
CA ALA A 15 30.22 -14.52 -36.28
C ALA A 15 30.98 -13.71 -35.20
N ALA A 16 30.63 -13.92 -33.92
CA ALA A 16 31.61 -14.23 -32.88
C ALA A 16 30.89 -14.92 -31.72
N LEU A 17 31.39 -16.09 -31.36
CA LEU A 17 30.81 -17.06 -30.42
C LEU A 17 30.72 -16.53 -28.99
N GLY A 18 29.52 -16.66 -28.39
CA GLY A 18 29.28 -16.67 -26.95
C GLY A 18 28.17 -17.67 -26.65
N ILE A 19 28.55 -18.94 -26.49
CA ILE A 19 27.67 -20.09 -26.26
C ILE A 19 27.06 -20.02 -24.85
N LEU A 20 25.72 -19.99 -24.82
CA LEU A 20 24.80 -20.60 -23.86
C LEU A 20 24.99 -20.34 -22.35
N ALA A 21 24.01 -19.64 -21.75
CA ALA A 21 23.27 -20.16 -20.59
C ALA A 21 21.96 -19.38 -20.37
N SER A 22 20.85 -20.08 -20.65
CA SER A 22 19.58 -20.07 -19.91
C SER A 22 18.98 -18.73 -19.42
N ALA A 23 17.89 -18.34 -20.10
CA ALA A 23 16.56 -18.19 -19.49
C ALA A 23 16.54 -17.86 -17.99
N GLY A 24 16.64 -16.57 -17.69
CA GLY A 24 16.14 -15.98 -16.46
C GLY A 24 15.25 -14.82 -16.84
N CYS A 25 14.01 -15.11 -17.26
CA CYS A 25 12.90 -14.17 -17.11
C CYS A 25 12.69 -14.00 -15.60
N GLY A 26 13.55 -13.20 -14.97
CA GLY A 26 13.19 -12.55 -13.73
C GLY A 26 12.31 -11.40 -14.16
N GLU A 27 10.99 -11.59 -14.09
CA GLU A 27 10.11 -10.48 -13.79
C GLU A 27 10.77 -9.71 -12.65
N GLN A 28 11.31 -8.54 -12.98
CA GLN A 28 11.60 -7.53 -11.99
C GLN A 28 10.22 -7.11 -11.50
N ALA A 29 9.66 -7.92 -10.60
CA ALA A 29 8.52 -7.56 -9.80
C ALA A 29 8.94 -6.25 -9.14
N ASP A 30 8.35 -5.18 -9.64
CA ASP A 30 8.38 -3.88 -9.01
C ASP A 30 8.07 -4.16 -7.54
N LYS A 31 9.08 -4.07 -6.66
CA LYS A 31 8.85 -4.08 -5.22
C LYS A 31 8.21 -2.73 -4.93
N GLY A 32 6.96 -2.56 -5.36
CA GLY A 32 6.14 -1.43 -4.99
C GLY A 32 6.18 -1.36 -3.49
N GLU A 33 6.72 -0.27 -2.96
CA GLU A 33 6.83 -0.08 -1.51
C GLU A 33 5.44 -0.28 -0.91
N LYS A 34 5.33 -1.26 0.01
CA LYS A 34 4.06 -1.55 0.65
C LYS A 34 3.60 -0.28 1.38
N THR A 35 2.49 0.29 0.91
CA THR A 35 1.83 1.41 1.58
C THR A 35 0.87 0.85 2.63
N TYR A 36 1.08 1.25 3.88
CA TYR A 36 0.21 0.88 5.00
C TYR A 36 -0.99 1.83 5.09
N LYS A 37 -2.17 1.31 5.44
CA LYS A 37 -3.39 2.09 5.64
C LYS A 37 -3.75 2.12 7.12
N VAL A 38 -3.91 3.31 7.69
CA VAL A 38 -4.30 3.49 9.09
C VAL A 38 -5.57 4.33 9.16
N GLY A 39 -6.59 3.81 9.84
CA GLY A 39 -7.78 4.59 10.21
C GLY A 39 -7.63 5.16 11.61
N ILE A 40 -7.80 6.47 11.78
CA ILE A 40 -7.85 7.13 13.09
C ILE A 40 -9.28 7.65 13.27
N VAL A 41 -9.95 7.22 14.34
CA VAL A 41 -11.25 7.77 14.74
C VAL A 41 -11.14 8.40 16.12
N GLN A 42 -11.59 9.65 16.22
CA GLN A 42 -11.63 10.40 17.47
C GLN A 42 -13.09 10.62 17.88
N LEU A 43 -13.43 10.36 19.15
CA LEU A 43 -14.80 10.50 19.62
C LEU A 43 -15.29 11.96 19.54
N VAL A 44 -14.47 12.91 20.00
CA VAL A 44 -14.79 14.34 20.05
C VAL A 44 -13.51 15.17 19.87
N GLU A 45 -13.61 16.39 19.33
CA GLU A 45 -12.47 17.32 19.29
C GLU A 45 -12.23 17.92 20.67
N HIS A 46 -11.02 17.73 21.20
CA HIS A 46 -10.59 18.28 22.48
C HIS A 46 -9.06 18.27 22.52
N SER A 47 -8.45 19.28 23.12
CA SER A 47 -6.99 19.48 23.10
C SER A 47 -6.19 18.22 23.47
N SER A 48 -6.58 17.53 24.55
CA SER A 48 -5.91 16.28 24.98
C SER A 48 -6.02 15.14 23.96
N LEU A 49 -7.14 15.05 23.25
CA LEU A 49 -7.36 14.02 22.23
C LEU A 49 -6.62 14.38 20.94
N ASP A 50 -6.58 15.66 20.59
CA ASP A 50 -5.83 16.18 19.45
C ASP A 50 -4.31 16.00 19.67
N ASP A 51 -3.84 16.21 20.89
CA ASP A 51 -2.46 15.95 21.29
C ASP A 51 -2.12 14.45 21.22
N ALA A 52 -3.06 13.57 21.62
CA ALA A 52 -2.90 12.13 21.46
C ALA A 52 -2.82 11.72 19.98
N ASN A 53 -3.66 12.32 19.13
CA ASN A 53 -3.64 12.10 17.68
C ASN A 53 -2.31 12.53 17.06
N ARG A 54 -1.83 13.74 17.39
CA ARG A 54 -0.52 14.24 16.95
C ARG A 54 0.61 13.32 17.42
N GLY A 55 0.63 12.95 18.70
CA GLY A 55 1.64 12.06 19.27
C GLY A 55 1.67 10.67 18.63
N PHE A 56 0.49 10.13 18.26
CA PHE A 56 0.40 8.87 17.54
C PHE A 56 1.07 8.95 16.16
N VAL A 57 0.76 9.99 15.39
CA VAL A 57 1.33 10.21 14.05
C VAL A 57 2.82 10.49 14.11
N ASP A 58 3.25 11.31 15.07
CA ASP A 58 4.68 11.58 15.30
C ASP A 58 5.43 10.30 15.67
N GLY A 59 4.82 9.43 16.49
CA GLY A 59 5.35 8.12 16.83
C GLY A 59 5.49 7.19 15.62
N LEU A 60 4.50 7.17 14.72
CA LEU A 60 4.58 6.44 13.45
C LEU A 60 5.73 6.97 12.59
N LYS A 61 5.84 8.29 12.44
CA LYS A 61 6.91 8.93 11.67
C LYS A 61 8.29 8.62 12.25
N ALA A 62 8.46 8.69 13.57
CA ALA A 62 9.70 8.34 14.25
C ALA A 62 10.11 6.88 14.05
N ARG A 63 9.17 5.99 13.72
CA ARG A 63 9.39 4.57 13.40
C ARG A 63 9.57 4.32 11.89
N GLY A 64 9.57 5.36 11.06
CA GLY A 64 9.76 5.25 9.61
C GLY A 64 8.48 5.07 8.79
N TYR A 65 7.30 5.30 9.39
CA TYR A 65 6.02 5.33 8.66
C TYR A 65 5.60 6.78 8.41
N GLU A 66 5.72 7.24 7.17
CA GLU A 66 5.49 8.63 6.79
C GLU A 66 4.32 8.74 5.80
N GLU A 67 3.35 9.58 6.15
CA GLU A 67 2.16 9.83 5.36
C GLU A 67 2.52 10.38 3.97
N GLY A 68 1.94 9.79 2.92
CA GLY A 68 2.25 10.12 1.53
C GLY A 68 3.50 9.47 0.95
N LYS A 69 4.28 8.72 1.76
CA LYS A 69 5.40 7.89 1.28
C LYS A 69 5.05 6.40 1.33
N ASN A 70 4.95 5.86 2.55
CA ASN A 70 4.65 4.45 2.81
C ASN A 70 3.45 4.27 3.75
N LEU A 71 2.71 5.35 4.01
CA LEU A 71 1.56 5.38 4.90
C LEU A 71 0.44 6.23 4.30
N THR A 72 -0.81 5.77 4.43
CA THR A 72 -2.03 6.56 4.21
C THR A 72 -2.82 6.58 5.51
N ILE A 73 -3.22 7.77 5.95
CA ILE A 73 -4.02 7.93 7.16
C ILE A 73 -5.41 8.47 6.78
N ASP A 74 -6.46 7.79 7.23
CA ASP A 74 -7.83 8.27 7.16
C ASP A 74 -8.27 8.73 8.56
N ARG A 75 -8.51 10.04 8.72
CA ARG A 75 -8.87 10.64 10.01
C ARG A 75 -10.35 10.98 10.02
N GLN A 76 -11.03 10.53 11.07
CA GLN A 76 -12.47 10.69 11.23
C GLN A 76 -12.80 11.17 12.65
N ASN A 77 -13.88 11.94 12.77
CA ASN A 77 -14.43 12.38 14.04
C ASN A 77 -15.86 11.84 14.20
N ALA A 78 -16.15 11.23 15.34
CA ALA A 78 -17.47 10.68 15.62
C ALA A 78 -18.48 11.72 16.12
N GLN A 79 -18.03 12.93 16.46
CA GLN A 79 -18.85 14.06 16.92
C GLN A 79 -19.64 13.75 18.20
N ALA A 80 -19.01 13.03 19.12
CA ALA A 80 -19.60 12.47 20.34
C ALA A 80 -20.81 11.54 20.10
N ASP A 81 -21.03 11.11 18.86
CA ASP A 81 -22.12 10.21 18.50
C ASP A 81 -21.63 8.77 18.36
N GLN A 82 -22.18 7.88 19.20
CA GLN A 82 -21.77 6.48 19.24
C GLN A 82 -22.18 5.71 17.98
N SER A 83 -23.28 6.09 17.33
CA SER A 83 -23.74 5.44 16.10
C SER A 83 -22.80 5.78 14.93
N ASN A 84 -22.36 7.03 14.86
CA ASN A 84 -21.36 7.50 13.91
C ASN A 84 -20.00 6.83 14.16
N LEU A 85 -19.57 6.72 15.42
CA LEU A 85 -18.35 5.96 15.77
C LEU A 85 -18.42 4.53 15.23
N GLN A 86 -19.54 3.82 15.42
CA GLN A 86 -19.73 2.47 14.89
C GLN A 86 -19.66 2.45 13.36
N ASN A 87 -20.34 3.38 12.68
CA ASN A 87 -20.31 3.48 11.21
C ASN A 87 -18.89 3.71 10.67
N ILE A 88 -18.12 4.61 11.29
CA ILE A 88 -16.73 4.89 10.94
C ILE A 88 -15.86 3.64 11.09
N VAL A 89 -15.97 2.93 12.21
CA VAL A 89 -15.19 1.70 12.46
C VAL A 89 -15.56 0.60 11.47
N GLN A 90 -16.85 0.42 11.16
CA GLN A 90 -17.29 -0.55 10.15
C GLN A 90 -16.78 -0.20 8.75
N ARG A 91 -16.68 1.09 8.42
CA ARG A 91 -16.04 1.54 7.19
C ARG A 91 -14.56 1.18 7.16
N PHE A 92 -13.81 1.44 8.24
CA PHE A 92 -12.39 1.05 8.32
C PHE A 92 -12.16 -0.46 8.17
N ILE A 93 -13.02 -1.29 8.76
CA ILE A 93 -12.97 -2.75 8.59
C ILE A 93 -13.23 -3.11 7.11
N SER A 94 -14.24 -2.49 6.50
CA SER A 94 -14.60 -2.73 5.09
C SER A 94 -13.49 -2.29 4.13
N ASP A 95 -12.85 -1.16 4.43
CA ASP A 95 -11.71 -0.60 3.70
C ASP A 95 -10.41 -1.39 3.93
N LYS A 96 -10.45 -2.39 4.83
CA LYS A 96 -9.33 -3.28 5.20
C LYS A 96 -8.07 -2.49 5.57
N VAL A 97 -8.22 -1.47 6.40
CA VAL A 97 -7.08 -0.75 6.96
C VAL A 97 -6.19 -1.74 7.76
N ASP A 98 -4.89 -1.52 7.75
CA ASP A 98 -3.93 -2.37 8.47
C ASP A 98 -3.99 -2.14 9.99
N LEU A 99 -4.43 -0.94 10.42
CA LEU A 99 -4.56 -0.57 11.82
C LEU A 99 -5.71 0.44 12.02
N ILE A 100 -6.49 0.25 13.08
CA ILE A 100 -7.46 1.23 13.56
C ILE A 100 -6.96 1.80 14.89
N CYS A 101 -6.84 3.13 14.97
CA CYS A 101 -6.57 3.88 16.19
C CYS A 101 -7.85 4.58 16.62
N ALA A 102 -8.37 4.25 17.81
CA ALA A 102 -9.55 4.90 18.39
C ALA A 102 -9.11 5.79 19.56
N ILE A 103 -9.47 7.08 19.51
CA ILE A 103 -9.10 8.09 20.49
C ILE A 103 -10.37 8.58 21.19
N ALA A 104 -10.50 8.30 22.48
CA ALA A 104 -11.64 8.68 23.32
C ALA A 104 -11.18 8.98 24.75
N THR A 105 -12.10 9.45 25.60
CA THR A 105 -11.88 9.72 27.03
C THR A 105 -12.18 8.51 27.89
#